data_AF-A0A660XQ32-F1
#
_entry.id   AF-A0A660XQ32-F1
#
_cell.length_a   1.000
_cell.length_b   1.000
_cell.length_c   1.000
_cell.angle_alpha   90.00
_cell.angle_beta   90.00
_cell.angle_gamma   90.00
#
_symmetry.space_group_name_H-M   'P 1'
#
loop_
_entity.id
_entity.type
_entity.pdbx_description
1 polymer ?
#
loop_
_entity_poly.entity_id
_entity_poly.type
_entity_poly.pdbx_seq_one_letter_code
_entity_poly.pdbx_strand_id
1 'polypeptide(L)'
;MRYIKSTIFLLLFAMQLYAGFFKTLGFDIVDPDGNKFILKGYGLGGWLVPEGYMLHTPGFGSPSSIRNQIVDVIGEEETKKFFELYRKNYVTEKDIELIAQWGFNSIRLPFHYEFFSPIDSPGVFIDDGFDIIDTLL
;
A
#
# COMPACT_ATOMS: atom_id res chain seq x y z
N MET A 1 -39.27 32.93 -8.39
CA MET A 1 -37.92 32.64 -8.91
C MET A 1 -36.86 32.35 -7.84
N ARG A 2 -36.84 33.06 -6.69
CA ARG A 2 -35.83 32.83 -5.62
C ARG A 2 -35.92 31.45 -4.96
N TYR A 3 -37.15 30.96 -4.73
CA TYR A 3 -37.39 29.64 -4.13
C TYR A 3 -37.03 28.47 -5.07
N ILE A 4 -37.34 28.57 -6.37
CA ILE A 4 -36.99 27.54 -7.38
C ILE A 4 -35.47 27.34 -7.48
N LYS A 5 -34.68 28.42 -7.46
CA LYS A 5 -33.21 28.33 -7.44
C LYS A 5 -32.69 27.66 -6.16
N SER A 6 -33.31 27.92 -5.01
CA SER A 6 -32.93 27.34 -3.72
C SER A 6 -33.28 25.85 -3.63
N THR A 7 -34.41 25.42 -4.20
CA THR A 7 -34.83 24.00 -4.24
C THR A 7 -33.97 23.18 -5.21
N ILE A 8 -33.59 23.74 -6.36
CA ILE A 8 -32.67 23.12 -7.32
C ILE A 8 -31.27 22.95 -6.69
N PHE A 9 -30.79 23.94 -5.93
CA PHE A 9 -29.51 23.87 -5.23
C PHE A 9 -29.50 22.77 -4.14
N LEU A 10 -30.61 22.59 -3.42
CA LEU A 10 -30.74 21.53 -2.41
C LEU A 10 -30.78 20.11 -3.02
N LEU A 11 -31.43 19.94 -4.18
CA LEU A 11 -31.47 18.67 -4.92
C LEU A 11 -30.11 18.29 -5.52
N LEU A 12 -29.35 19.27 -6.03
CA LEU A 12 -27.97 19.05 -6.51
C LEU A 12 -27.02 18.66 -5.38
N PHE A 13 -27.20 19.22 -4.18
CA PHE A 13 -26.40 18.88 -3.00
C PHE A 13 -26.72 17.46 -2.48
N ALA A 14 -27.99 17.04 -2.55
CA ALA A 14 -28.41 15.69 -2.16
C ALA A 14 -27.89 14.59 -3.11
N MET A 15 -27.72 14.88 -4.40
CA MET A 15 -27.11 13.94 -5.36
C MET A 15 -25.59 13.76 -5.17
N GLN A 16 -24.90 14.73 -4.58
CA GLN A 16 -23.45 14.63 -4.34
C GLN A 16 -23.05 13.70 -3.18
N LEU A 17 -24.01 13.23 -2.37
CA LEU A 17 -23.76 12.35 -1.22
C LEU A 17 -23.90 10.86 -1.54
N TYR A 18 -23.93 10.47 -2.81
CA TYR A 18 -23.83 9.06 -3.20
C TYR A 18 -22.36 8.60 -3.12
N ALA A 19 -21.83 8.50 -1.89
CA ALA A 19 -20.65 7.69 -1.63
C ALA A 19 -21.08 6.23 -1.79
N GLY A 20 -21.03 5.72 -3.01
CA GLY A 20 -21.37 4.34 -3.26
C GLY A 20 -20.29 3.42 -2.70
N PHE A 21 -20.71 2.42 -1.93
CA PHE A 21 -19.84 1.33 -1.51
C PHE A 21 -19.92 0.19 -2.51
N PHE A 22 -18.82 -0.55 -2.66
CA PHE A 22 -18.87 -1.86 -3.28
C PHE A 22 -19.80 -2.78 -2.48
N LYS A 23 -20.53 -3.63 -3.19
CA LYS A 23 -21.49 -4.58 -2.59
C LYS A 23 -21.25 -5.96 -3.17
N THR A 24 -21.85 -6.97 -2.56
CA THR A 24 -21.95 -8.30 -3.15
C THR A 24 -23.33 -8.53 -3.75
N LEU A 25 -23.37 -9.18 -4.90
CA LEU A 25 -24.59 -9.69 -5.53
C LEU A 25 -24.37 -11.18 -5.82
N GLY A 26 -24.85 -12.03 -4.92
CA GLY A 26 -24.52 -13.46 -4.95
C GLY A 26 -23.02 -13.68 -4.72
N PHE A 27 -22.33 -14.22 -5.73
CA PHE A 27 -20.87 -14.45 -5.69
C PHE A 27 -20.05 -13.30 -6.29
N ASP A 28 -20.70 -12.31 -6.91
CA ASP A 28 -20.02 -11.21 -7.57
C ASP A 28 -19.86 -10.00 -6.65
N ILE A 29 -18.74 -9.30 -6.78
CA ILE A 29 -18.58 -7.93 -6.26
C ILE A 29 -19.13 -6.99 -7.33
N VAL A 30 -19.92 -6.01 -6.91
CA VAL A 30 -20.44 -4.94 -7.78
C VAL A 30 -20.01 -3.57 -7.27
N ASP A 31 -19.75 -2.67 -8.20
CA ASP A 31 -19.43 -1.27 -7.94
C ASP A 31 -20.68 -0.48 -7.49
N PRO A 32 -20.54 0.81 -7.12
CA PRO A 32 -21.66 1.69 -6.79
C PRO A 32 -22.81 1.75 -7.81
N ASP A 33 -22.49 1.59 -9.09
CA ASP A 33 -23.43 1.68 -10.20
C ASP A 33 -24.08 0.32 -10.51
N GLY A 34 -23.69 -0.73 -9.77
CA GLY A 34 -24.20 -2.09 -9.91
C GLY A 34 -23.49 -2.90 -11.00
N ASN A 35 -22.40 -2.40 -11.57
CA ASN A 35 -21.62 -3.17 -12.54
C ASN A 35 -20.74 -4.20 -11.82
N LYS A 36 -20.59 -5.37 -12.44
CA LYS A 36 -19.65 -6.39 -11.95
C LYS A 36 -18.23 -5.83 -11.91
N PHE A 37 -17.61 -5.93 -10.74
CA PHE A 37 -16.27 -5.45 -10.49
C PHE A 37 -15.34 -6.61 -10.16
N ILE A 38 -14.20 -6.70 -10.86
CA ILE A 38 -13.19 -7.71 -10.63
C ILE A 38 -11.97 -7.02 -10.01
N LEU A 39 -11.63 -7.39 -8.77
CA LEU A 39 -10.38 -6.99 -8.12
C LEU A 39 -9.22 -7.73 -8.77
N LYS A 40 -8.36 -6.98 -9.45
CA LYS A 40 -7.10 -7.44 -10.05
C LYS A 40 -5.97 -6.88 -9.20
N GLY A 41 -5.54 -7.69 -8.24
CA GLY A 41 -4.52 -7.31 -7.26
C GLY A 41 -3.10 -7.54 -7.76
N TYR A 42 -2.21 -6.60 -7.46
CA TYR A 42 -0.76 -6.74 -7.60
C TYR A 42 -0.09 -6.65 -6.23
N GLY A 43 0.84 -7.55 -5.92
CA GLY A 43 1.55 -7.57 -4.63
C GLY A 43 2.91 -6.91 -4.73
N LEU A 44 3.21 -5.94 -3.86
CA LEU A 44 4.53 -5.30 -3.75
C LEU A 44 5.48 -6.13 -2.87
N GLY A 45 5.67 -7.39 -3.26
CA GLY A 45 6.55 -8.33 -2.54
C GLY A 45 8.01 -7.90 -2.59
N GLY A 46 8.75 -8.22 -1.52
CA GLY A 46 10.16 -7.86 -1.39
C GLY A 46 10.42 -6.41 -0.97
N TRP A 47 9.43 -5.51 -1.02
CA TRP A 47 9.64 -4.09 -0.71
C TRP A 47 9.80 -3.81 0.79
N LEU A 48 8.70 -3.77 1.56
CA LEU A 48 8.79 -3.52 3.01
C LEU A 48 9.03 -4.81 3.80
N VAL A 49 8.88 -5.96 3.15
CA VAL A 49 9.23 -7.28 3.70
C VAL A 49 10.14 -7.99 2.70
N PRO A 50 11.47 -7.88 2.85
CA PRO A 50 12.44 -8.59 2.01
C PRO A 50 12.31 -10.11 2.15
N GLU A 51 12.06 -10.81 1.04
CA GLU A 51 11.93 -12.26 1.00
C GLU A 51 13.04 -12.85 0.13
N GLY A 52 13.81 -13.81 0.65
CA GLY A 52 15.03 -14.26 -0.03
C GLY A 52 14.81 -14.90 -1.39
N TYR A 53 13.66 -15.53 -1.63
CA TYR A 53 13.31 -16.05 -2.96
C TYR A 53 12.95 -14.96 -3.97
N MET A 54 12.45 -13.80 -3.53
CA MET A 54 12.18 -12.66 -4.42
C MET A 54 13.47 -11.91 -4.75
N LEU A 55 14.37 -11.80 -3.78
CA LEU A 55 15.63 -11.07 -3.91
C LEU A 55 16.80 -11.96 -4.38
N HIS A 56 16.54 -13.24 -4.61
CA HIS A 56 17.53 -14.26 -4.97
C HIS A 56 18.74 -14.27 -4.03
N THR A 57 18.51 -14.09 -2.72
CA THR A 57 19.60 -14.14 -1.74
C THR A 57 20.04 -15.59 -1.49
N PRO A 58 21.35 -15.83 -1.26
CA PRO A 58 21.83 -17.16 -0.91
C PRO A 58 21.07 -17.74 0.30
N GLY A 59 20.55 -18.96 0.14
CA GLY A 59 19.80 -19.66 1.18
C GLY A 59 18.33 -19.22 1.33
N PHE A 60 17.82 -18.33 0.48
CA PHE A 60 16.40 -17.92 0.47
C PHE A 60 15.90 -17.43 1.85
N GLY A 61 16.73 -16.61 2.51
CA GLY A 61 16.56 -16.22 3.91
C GLY A 61 15.33 -15.37 4.24
N SER A 62 15.01 -15.30 5.53
CA SER A 62 14.02 -14.39 6.13
C SER A 62 14.51 -12.93 6.11
N PRO A 63 13.63 -11.93 6.32
CA PRO A 63 14.03 -10.53 6.43
C PRO A 63 15.21 -10.31 7.40
N SER A 64 15.16 -10.92 8.58
CA SER A 64 16.23 -10.83 9.58
C SER A 64 17.53 -11.50 9.11
N SER A 65 17.45 -12.64 8.43
CA SER A 65 18.63 -13.32 7.89
C SER A 65 19.30 -12.49 6.80
N ILE A 66 18.51 -11.90 5.89
CA ILE A 66 19.00 -11.02 4.84
C ILE A 66 19.67 -9.79 5.46
N ARG A 67 19.02 -9.14 6.44
CA ARG A 67 19.60 -8.00 7.16
C ARG A 67 20.93 -8.37 7.80
N ASN A 68 21.01 -9.49 8.53
CA ASN A 68 22.22 -9.91 9.22
C ASN A 68 23.37 -10.17 8.24
N GLN A 69 23.11 -10.83 7.10
CA GLN A 69 24.11 -11.02 6.05
C GLN A 69 24.65 -9.68 5.51
N ILE A 70 23.80 -8.65 5.41
CA ILE A 70 24.24 -7.31 5.00
C ILE A 70 25.08 -6.66 6.11
N VAL A 71 24.64 -6.74 7.37
CA VAL A 71 25.41 -6.24 8.53
C VAL A 71 26.79 -6.87 8.60
N ASP A 72 26.90 -8.18 8.37
CA ASP A 72 28.18 -8.90 8.40
C ASP A 72 29.19 -8.36 7.37
N VAL A 73 28.71 -7.72 6.29
CA VAL A 73 29.55 -7.18 5.21
C VAL A 73 29.86 -5.70 5.40
N ILE A 74 28.86 -4.88 5.76
CA ILE A 74 28.99 -3.40 5.78
C ILE A 74 28.81 -2.77 7.16
N GLY A 75 28.47 -3.53 8.19
CA GLY A 75 28.19 -3.05 9.53
C GLY A 75 26.80 -2.43 9.70
N GLU A 76 26.43 -2.15 10.95
CA GLU A 76 25.08 -1.69 11.33
C GLU A 76 24.70 -0.32 10.74
N GLU A 77 25.59 0.68 10.84
CA GLU A 77 25.33 2.04 10.38
C GLU A 77 25.08 2.10 8.86
N GLU A 78 25.91 1.41 8.07
CA GLU A 78 25.74 1.38 6.62
C GLU A 78 24.56 0.50 6.20
N THR A 79 24.23 -0.55 6.99
CA THR A 79 23.02 -1.35 6.75
C THR A 79 21.75 -0.53 6.95
N LYS A 80 21.73 0.36 7.95
CA LYS A 80 20.60 1.27 8.14
C LYS A 80 20.39 2.16 6.91
N LYS A 81 21.46 2.81 6.43
CA LYS A 81 21.43 3.64 5.21
C LYS A 81 21.05 2.84 3.97
N PHE A 82 21.56 1.61 3.83
CA PHE A 82 21.20 0.70 2.75
C PHE A 82 19.68 0.48 2.71
N PHE A 83 19.06 0.16 3.83
CA PHE A 83 17.63 -0.13 3.87
C PHE A 83 16.76 1.13 3.71
N GLU A 84 17.21 2.30 4.16
CA GLU A 84 16.58 3.58 3.85
C GLU A 84 16.56 3.85 2.33
N LEU A 85 17.70 3.67 1.66
CA LEU A 85 17.80 3.81 0.21
C LEU A 85 17.03 2.73 -0.55
N TYR A 86 17.09 1.48 -0.08
CA TYR A 86 16.35 0.37 -0.67
C TYR A 86 14.86 0.66 -0.69
N ARG A 87 14.26 1.01 0.45
CA ARG A 87 12.82 1.31 0.52
C ARG A 87 12.44 2.50 -0.34
N LYS A 88 13.28 3.53 -0.41
CA LYS A 88 13.04 4.73 -1.23
C LYS A 88 13.06 4.45 -2.73
N ASN A 89 13.75 3.41 -3.19
CA ASN A 89 13.98 3.18 -4.62
C ASN A 89 13.40 1.87 -5.16
N TYR A 90 12.99 0.92 -4.30
CA TYR A 90 12.51 -0.39 -4.74
C TYR A 90 11.12 -0.34 -5.39
N VAL A 91 10.20 0.48 -4.86
CA VAL A 91 8.93 0.83 -5.52
C VAL A 91 8.89 2.34 -5.70
N THR A 92 8.53 2.76 -6.90
CA THR A 92 8.36 4.17 -7.26
C THR A 92 7.01 4.40 -7.94
N GLU A 93 6.61 5.66 -8.08
CA GLU A 93 5.38 6.04 -8.81
C GLU A 93 5.32 5.44 -10.22
N LYS A 94 6.46 5.34 -10.92
CA LYS A 94 6.55 4.73 -12.26
C LYS A 94 6.16 3.25 -12.26
N ASP A 95 6.48 2.53 -11.19
CA ASP A 95 6.09 1.12 -11.05
C ASP A 95 4.58 1.01 -10.88
N ILE A 96 3.96 1.92 -10.13
CA ILE A 96 2.50 1.99 -9.94
C ILE A 96 1.79 2.35 -11.24
N GLU A 97 2.30 3.32 -12.00
CA GLU A 97 1.80 3.66 -13.34
C GLU A 97 1.82 2.44 -14.27
N LEU A 98 2.93 1.69 -14.28
CA LEU A 98 3.09 0.50 -15.11
C LEU A 98 2.13 -0.63 -14.69
N ILE A 99 1.98 -0.86 -13.39
CA ILE A 99 1.02 -1.84 -12.85
C ILE A 99 -0.41 -1.48 -13.27
N ALA A 100 -0.78 -0.20 -13.22
CA ALA A 100 -2.07 0.28 -13.70
C ALA A 100 -2.24 0.08 -15.22
N GLN A 101 -1.20 0.35 -16.02
CA GLN A 101 -1.19 0.12 -17.47
C GLN A 101 -1.36 -1.37 -17.83
N TRP A 102 -0.85 -2.29 -17.00
CA TRP A 102 -1.08 -3.72 -17.15
C TRP A 102 -2.51 -4.14 -16.80
N GLY A 103 -3.35 -3.23 -16.30
CA GLY A 103 -4.76 -3.43 -16.03
C GLY A 103 -5.06 -3.96 -14.62
N PHE A 104 -4.11 -3.86 -13.68
CA PHE A 104 -4.39 -4.07 -12.27
C PHE A 104 -5.10 -2.84 -11.67
N ASN A 105 -5.94 -3.07 -10.65
CA ASN A 105 -6.75 -2.02 -10.03
C ASN A 105 -6.72 -2.06 -8.50
N SER A 106 -5.79 -2.84 -7.94
CA SER A 106 -5.60 -2.96 -6.51
C SER A 106 -4.14 -3.31 -6.23
N ILE A 107 -3.56 -2.70 -5.19
CA ILE A 107 -2.25 -3.01 -4.67
C ILE A 107 -2.38 -3.67 -3.31
N ARG A 108 -1.65 -4.77 -3.10
CA ARG A 108 -1.42 -5.36 -1.77
C ARG A 108 -0.01 -5.01 -1.33
N LEU A 109 0.10 -4.29 -0.22
CA LEU A 109 1.37 -3.92 0.40
C LEU A 109 1.66 -4.84 1.61
N PRO A 110 2.64 -5.76 1.54
CA PRO A 110 3.15 -6.46 2.71
C PRO A 110 4.01 -5.51 3.54
N PHE A 111 3.83 -5.48 4.86
CA PHE A 111 4.66 -4.71 5.80
C PHE A 111 4.82 -5.46 7.13
N HIS A 112 5.83 -5.07 7.91
CA HIS A 112 6.05 -5.58 9.26
C HIS A 112 5.52 -4.58 10.31
N TYR A 113 5.03 -5.08 11.46
CA TYR A 113 4.43 -4.23 12.49
C TYR A 113 5.43 -3.23 13.11
N GLU A 114 6.73 -3.55 13.09
CA GLU A 114 7.80 -2.74 13.68
C GLU A 114 7.94 -1.36 13.03
N PHE A 115 7.44 -1.17 11.80
CA PHE A 115 7.37 0.16 11.19
C PHE A 115 6.39 1.10 11.92
N PHE A 116 5.45 0.53 12.68
CA PHE A 116 4.37 1.27 13.33
C PHE A 116 4.52 1.28 14.84
N SER A 117 5.14 0.26 15.43
CA SER A 117 5.29 0.17 16.88
C SER A 117 6.61 -0.50 17.26
N PRO A 118 7.48 0.19 18.03
CA PRO A 118 8.75 -0.36 18.48
C PRO A 118 8.57 -1.63 19.32
N ILE A 119 9.48 -2.58 19.15
CA ILE A 119 9.45 -3.87 19.87
C ILE A 119 9.57 -3.71 21.39
N ASP A 120 10.28 -2.68 21.84
CA ASP A 120 10.49 -2.35 23.26
C ASP A 120 9.34 -1.54 23.86
N SER A 121 8.42 -1.01 23.02
CA SER A 121 7.22 -0.30 23.45
C SER A 121 5.97 -0.68 22.63
N PRO A 122 5.52 -1.94 22.67
CA PRO A 122 4.38 -2.40 21.88
C PRO A 122 3.11 -1.60 22.17
N GLY A 123 2.43 -1.15 21.12
CA GLY A 123 1.21 -0.33 21.20
C GLY A 123 1.46 1.18 21.27
N VAL A 124 2.72 1.62 21.41
CA VAL A 124 3.11 3.01 21.11
C VAL A 124 3.32 3.12 19.61
N PHE A 125 2.60 4.05 18.98
CA PHE A 125 2.69 4.28 17.54
C PHE A 125 3.77 5.32 17.20
N ILE A 126 4.47 5.06 16.10
CA ILE A 126 5.41 5.98 15.45
C ILE A 126 5.03 6.19 13.99
N ASP A 127 5.52 7.28 13.40
CA ASP A 127 5.07 7.75 12.07
C ASP A 127 5.79 7.06 10.90
N ASP A 128 6.96 6.46 11.12
CA ASP A 128 7.83 5.88 10.07
C ASP A 128 7.06 5.02 9.05
N GLY A 129 6.23 4.08 9.52
CA GLY A 129 5.45 3.19 8.65
C GLY A 129 4.31 3.90 7.93
N PHE A 130 3.69 4.89 8.57
CA PHE A 130 2.61 5.68 7.97
C PHE A 130 3.15 6.58 6.86
N ASP A 131 4.27 7.27 7.11
CA ASP A 131 4.93 8.13 6.12
C ASP A 131 5.29 7.36 4.85
N ILE A 132 5.77 6.12 4.98
CA ILE A 132 6.06 5.26 3.82
C ILE A 132 4.79 4.90 3.06
N ILE A 133 3.71 4.54 3.77
CA ILE A 133 2.42 4.20 3.13
C ILE A 133 1.84 5.42 2.41
N ASP A 134 1.94 6.60 2.99
CA ASP A 134 1.43 7.84 2.39
C ASP A 134 2.14 8.20 1.08
N THR A 135 3.36 7.70 0.84
CA THR A 135 4.01 7.85 -0.47
C THR A 135 3.40 6.96 -1.57
N LEU A 136 2.61 5.95 -1.19
CA LEU A 136 1.94 5.02 -2.12
C LEU A 136 0.47 5.41 -2.40
N LEU A 137 -0.17 6.13 -1.48
CA LEU A 137 -1.58 6.52 -1.55
C LEU A 137 -1.81 7.78 -2.40
#